data_AF-A0A2N1Y4X5-F1
#
_entry.id   AF-A0A2N1Y4X5-F1
#
_cell.length_a   1.000
_cell.length_b   1.000
_cell.length_c   1.000
_cell.angle_alpha   90.00
_cell.angle_beta   90.00
_cell.angle_gamma   90.00
#
_symmetry.space_group_name_H-M   'P 1'
#
loop_
_entity.id
_entity.type
_entity.pdbx_description
1 polymer ?
#
loop_
_entity_poly.entity_id
_entity_poly.type
_entity_poly.pdbx_seq_one_letter_code
_entity_poly.pdbx_strand_id
1 'polypeptide(L)'
;MSNPCVIEISDIALSVADAAGLRHSSACCAVVDGRELVLGDDARARARLNPRQTHDRFWAQLDQQPLHRAAGNAKNHADLAWFHLHAIWEKAGRADDEVIFAVPPEWDRQQLALLLGIAQACKIHTVGLVAAPVAAASSVADGERLLYLDTQWQRVRATPISGEQQRALGTSIEASKRGMSALYDTWAALIAEHFLHETRFDPLHRAESEQLLYTRLPEWLRTLRKQASAALEMNVGARVYRIEMSRQSLVAAVAADYQALVAVARGHNTDQVLLGHHLASCPGLADAFAQHGIAAQVCPENAVVQGVLHHFDSIRSDSAAPAFVTRLARAHGEVTAIAAPAPATAAATPSHALLGWQAFALSDQPLPLERVTPAAGVSVRLHQGLAWLHLPHGVSAQLNGQRVSDEQVVSAGDRLRLDDGDAQWQFIVVNASHGQE
;
A
#
# COMPACT_ATOMS: atom_id res chain seq x y z
N MET A 1 -17.83 -22.32 -0.35
CA MET A 1 -17.72 -21.44 0.84
C MET A 1 -17.46 -20.06 0.31
N SER A 2 -18.29 -19.09 0.65
CA SER A 2 -18.10 -17.71 0.21
C SER A 2 -16.81 -17.15 0.84
N ASN A 3 -15.98 -16.45 0.07
CA ASN A 3 -14.71 -15.96 0.59
C ASN A 3 -14.88 -14.55 1.18
N PRO A 4 -14.39 -14.30 2.41
CA PRO A 4 -14.34 -12.96 2.98
C PRO A 4 -13.52 -12.00 2.13
N CYS A 5 -14.11 -10.86 1.77
CA CYS A 5 -13.46 -9.80 1.02
C CYS A 5 -13.74 -8.44 1.69
N VAL A 6 -12.76 -7.56 1.62
CA VAL A 6 -12.83 -6.19 2.14
C VAL A 6 -12.68 -5.22 0.99
N ILE A 7 -13.56 -4.23 0.93
CA ILE A 7 -13.36 -3.05 0.08
C ILE A 7 -13.14 -1.84 1.00
N GLU A 8 -11.91 -1.33 1.02
CA GLU A 8 -11.56 -0.12 1.75
C GLU A 8 -11.72 1.10 0.85
N ILE A 9 -12.53 2.06 1.31
CA ILE A 9 -12.79 3.31 0.60
C ILE A 9 -12.14 4.46 1.36
N SER A 10 -11.24 5.16 0.68
CA SER A 10 -10.82 6.52 1.02
C SER A 10 -11.01 7.43 -0.20
N ASP A 11 -10.81 8.74 -0.06
CA ASP A 11 -10.74 9.65 -1.22
C ASP A 11 -9.33 9.69 -1.86
N ILE A 12 -8.38 8.88 -1.36
CA ILE A 12 -7.05 8.69 -1.97
C ILE A 12 -7.06 7.48 -2.89
N ALA A 13 -7.51 6.33 -2.38
CA ALA A 13 -7.55 5.05 -3.08
C ALA A 13 -8.77 4.21 -2.68
N LEU A 14 -9.17 3.35 -3.61
CA LEU A 14 -10.15 2.29 -3.45
C LEU A 14 -9.41 0.95 -3.54
N SER A 15 -9.47 0.13 -2.49
CA SER A 15 -8.69 -1.10 -2.39
C SER A 15 -9.57 -2.30 -2.12
N VAL A 16 -9.29 -3.42 -2.79
CA VAL A 16 -9.97 -4.71 -2.63
C VAL A 16 -8.95 -5.72 -2.11
N ALA A 17 -9.23 -6.34 -0.98
CA ALA A 17 -8.33 -7.26 -0.31
C ALA A 17 -9.07 -8.43 0.34
N ASP A 18 -8.34 -9.52 0.57
CA ASP A 18 -8.81 -10.69 1.31
C ASP A 18 -7.71 -11.20 2.26
N ALA A 19 -7.90 -12.40 2.81
CA ALA A 19 -6.92 -13.04 3.69
C ALA A 19 -5.55 -13.32 3.02
N ALA A 20 -5.49 -13.41 1.69
CA ALA A 20 -4.24 -13.59 0.96
C ALA A 20 -3.51 -12.24 0.70
N GLY A 21 -4.21 -11.11 0.87
CA GLY A 21 -3.65 -9.77 0.80
C GLY A 21 -4.40 -8.85 -0.16
N LEU A 22 -3.70 -7.81 -0.63
CA LEU A 22 -4.25 -6.86 -1.58
C LEU A 22 -4.45 -7.53 -2.95
N ARG A 23 -5.68 -7.56 -3.45
CA ARG A 23 -5.99 -8.06 -4.79
C ARG A 23 -5.86 -6.98 -5.84
N HIS A 24 -6.39 -5.79 -5.54
CA HIS A 24 -6.28 -4.62 -6.40
C HIS A 24 -6.41 -3.34 -5.60
N SER A 25 -5.78 -2.27 -6.09
CA SER A 25 -5.99 -0.91 -5.59
C SER A 25 -6.02 0.03 -6.79
N SER A 26 -6.75 1.12 -6.65
CA SER A 26 -6.91 2.13 -7.70
C SER A 26 -7.03 3.51 -7.08
N ALA A 27 -6.25 4.48 -7.57
CA ALA A 27 -6.38 5.87 -7.13
C ALA A 27 -7.81 6.41 -7.34
N CYS A 28 -8.31 7.18 -6.38
CA CYS A 28 -9.62 7.82 -6.46
C CYS A 28 -9.60 9.04 -7.38
N CYS A 29 -9.38 8.80 -8.67
CA CYS A 29 -9.23 9.82 -9.70
C CYS A 29 -9.96 9.38 -10.98
N ALA A 30 -10.59 10.34 -11.64
CA ALA A 30 -11.16 10.18 -12.96
C ALA A 30 -10.77 11.38 -13.83
N VAL A 31 -10.48 11.14 -15.11
CA VAL A 31 -10.14 12.18 -16.08
C VAL A 31 -10.94 11.92 -17.35
N VAL A 32 -11.52 12.98 -17.92
CA VAL A 32 -12.04 12.93 -19.28
C VAL A 32 -10.91 13.24 -20.25
N ASP A 33 -10.61 12.27 -21.12
CA ASP A 33 -9.61 12.41 -22.17
C ASP A 33 -10.33 12.33 -23.52
N GLY A 34 -10.62 13.49 -24.11
CA GLY A 34 -11.49 13.61 -25.27
C GLY A 34 -12.93 13.20 -24.95
N ARG A 35 -13.30 11.96 -25.29
CA ARG A 35 -14.63 11.37 -25.00
C ARG A 35 -14.56 10.18 -24.05
N GLU A 36 -13.37 9.75 -23.68
CA GLU A 36 -13.15 8.58 -22.84
C GLU A 36 -13.10 9.00 -21.37
N LEU A 37 -13.75 8.21 -20.52
CA LEU A 37 -13.62 8.30 -19.08
C LEU A 37 -12.47 7.40 -18.64
N VAL A 38 -11.34 8.00 -18.27
CA VAL A 38 -10.19 7.31 -17.70
C VAL A 38 -10.34 7.32 -16.18
N LEU A 39 -10.04 6.19 -15.52
CA LEU A 39 -10.20 6.01 -14.07
C LEU A 39 -8.87 5.58 -13.44
N GLY A 40 -8.76 5.72 -12.13
CA GLY A 40 -7.68 5.11 -11.37
C GLY A 40 -6.31 5.75 -11.56
N ASP A 41 -5.28 4.93 -11.53
CA ASP A 41 -3.88 5.36 -11.69
C ASP A 41 -3.62 5.96 -13.08
N ASP A 42 -4.27 5.44 -14.12
CA ASP A 42 -4.19 6.00 -15.48
C ASP A 42 -4.77 7.42 -15.53
N ALA A 43 -5.85 7.68 -14.79
CA ALA A 43 -6.41 9.02 -14.66
C ALA A 43 -5.46 9.93 -13.87
N ARG A 44 -4.88 9.43 -12.77
CA ARG A 44 -3.90 10.17 -11.97
C ARG A 44 -2.67 10.55 -12.79
N ALA A 45 -2.22 9.68 -13.70
CA ALA A 45 -1.12 9.92 -14.63
C ALA A 45 -1.42 10.96 -15.72
N ARG A 46 -2.68 11.43 -15.85
CA ARG A 46 -3.12 12.45 -16.81
C ARG A 46 -3.72 13.69 -16.12
N ALA A 47 -3.81 13.69 -14.80
CA ALA A 47 -4.54 14.69 -14.04
C ALA A 47 -4.01 16.12 -14.22
N ARG A 48 -2.69 16.30 -14.34
CA ARG A 48 -2.03 17.60 -14.58
C ARG A 48 -2.02 18.00 -16.05
N LEU A 49 -2.16 17.05 -16.97
CA LEU A 49 -2.38 17.34 -18.39
C LEU A 49 -3.79 17.89 -18.64
N ASN A 50 -4.77 17.41 -17.87
CA ASN A 50 -6.18 17.72 -18.05
C ASN A 50 -6.87 18.26 -16.78
N PRO A 51 -6.32 19.28 -16.08
CA PRO A 51 -6.76 19.65 -14.74
C PRO A 51 -8.24 20.08 -14.68
N ARG A 52 -8.76 20.66 -15.76
CA ARG A 52 -10.17 21.09 -15.87
C ARG A 52 -11.15 19.94 -16.17
N GLN A 53 -10.63 18.75 -16.43
CA GLN A 53 -11.37 17.53 -16.73
C GLN A 53 -11.09 16.42 -15.69
N THR A 54 -10.36 16.75 -14.64
CA THR A 54 -10.03 15.85 -13.53
C THR A 54 -11.10 15.93 -12.45
N HIS A 55 -11.54 14.77 -11.98
CA HIS A 55 -12.48 14.58 -10.88
C HIS A 55 -11.83 13.67 -9.83
N ASP A 56 -11.51 14.21 -8.66
CA ASP A 56 -10.83 13.50 -7.57
C ASP A 56 -11.54 13.68 -6.21
N ARG A 57 -12.79 14.14 -6.25
CA ARG A 57 -13.62 14.38 -5.06
C ARG A 57 -14.84 13.49 -4.96
N PHE A 58 -15.11 12.63 -5.95
CA PHE A 58 -16.38 11.91 -6.06
C PHE A 58 -16.64 10.91 -4.92
N TRP A 59 -15.61 10.38 -4.25
CA TRP A 59 -15.77 9.61 -3.01
C TRP A 59 -15.91 10.49 -1.77
N ALA A 60 -15.20 11.64 -1.72
CA ALA A 60 -15.35 12.61 -0.63
C ALA A 60 -16.71 13.33 -0.66
N GLN A 61 -17.30 13.48 -1.85
CA GLN A 61 -18.58 14.13 -2.15
C GLN A 61 -19.52 13.10 -2.80
N LEU A 62 -19.70 11.95 -2.15
CA LEU A 62 -20.58 10.91 -2.66
C LEU A 62 -22.05 11.36 -2.61
N ASP A 63 -22.52 11.95 -3.70
CA ASP A 63 -23.88 12.45 -3.86
C ASP A 63 -24.37 12.32 -5.32
N GLN A 64 -25.61 12.75 -5.56
CA GLN A 64 -26.21 12.78 -6.90
C GLN A 64 -26.21 14.18 -7.51
N GLN A 65 -25.42 15.11 -6.97
CA GLN A 65 -25.32 16.45 -7.54
C GLN A 65 -24.65 16.37 -8.92
N PRO A 66 -25.17 17.09 -9.93
CA PRO A 66 -24.58 17.08 -11.25
C PRO A 66 -23.11 17.51 -11.22
N LEU A 67 -22.28 16.84 -12.01
CA LEU A 67 -20.92 17.29 -12.23
C LEU A 67 -20.96 18.65 -12.93
N HIS A 68 -20.08 19.57 -12.53
CA HIS A 68 -19.92 20.85 -13.24
C HIS A 68 -19.63 20.68 -14.73
N ARG A 69 -19.04 19.54 -15.10
CA ARG A 69 -18.81 19.10 -16.47
C ARG A 69 -19.08 17.60 -16.52
N ALA A 70 -19.87 17.15 -17.50
CA ALA A 70 -20.12 15.73 -17.69
C ALA A 70 -18.80 14.99 -17.94
N ALA A 71 -18.67 13.79 -17.38
CA ALA A 71 -17.46 12.99 -17.47
C ALA A 71 -17.72 11.69 -18.23
N GLY A 72 -17.60 11.75 -19.55
CA GLY A 72 -18.07 10.68 -20.43
C GLY A 72 -19.58 10.43 -20.22
N ASN A 73 -19.92 9.23 -19.76
CA ASN A 73 -21.31 8.86 -19.43
C ASN A 73 -21.71 9.20 -17.99
N ALA A 74 -20.79 9.65 -17.13
CA ALA A 74 -21.09 10.03 -15.75
C ALA A 74 -21.70 11.44 -15.69
N LYS A 75 -22.83 11.58 -15.01
CA LYS A 75 -23.59 12.83 -14.85
C LYS A 75 -23.43 13.45 -13.47
N ASN A 76 -23.14 12.65 -12.45
CA ASN A 76 -22.97 13.07 -11.05
C ASN A 76 -21.82 12.30 -10.37
N HIS A 77 -21.54 12.61 -9.09
CA HIS A 77 -20.49 11.94 -8.32
C HIS A 77 -20.78 10.45 -8.09
N ALA A 78 -22.04 10.06 -7.86
CA ALA A 78 -22.44 8.67 -7.73
C ALA A 78 -22.14 7.83 -9.00
N ASP A 79 -22.34 8.40 -10.19
CA ASP A 79 -22.00 7.73 -11.44
C ASP A 79 -20.49 7.48 -11.55
N LEU A 80 -19.65 8.46 -11.19
CA LEU A 80 -18.19 8.28 -11.15
C LEU A 80 -17.77 7.21 -10.15
N ALA A 81 -18.38 7.22 -8.95
CA ALA A 81 -18.17 6.19 -7.95
C ALA A 81 -18.60 4.80 -8.45
N TRP A 82 -19.72 4.71 -9.20
CA TRP A 82 -20.17 3.47 -9.84
C TRP A 82 -19.17 2.98 -10.89
N PHE A 83 -18.75 3.83 -11.83
CA PHE A 83 -17.77 3.45 -12.85
C PHE A 83 -16.47 2.96 -12.21
N HIS A 84 -16.01 3.66 -11.17
CA HIS A 84 -14.78 3.29 -10.47
C HIS A 84 -14.92 1.98 -9.69
N LEU A 85 -16.00 1.82 -8.90
CA LEU A 85 -16.24 0.60 -8.12
C LEU A 85 -16.45 -0.61 -9.03
N HIS A 86 -17.21 -0.45 -10.11
CA HIS A 86 -17.43 -1.51 -11.09
C HIS A 86 -16.11 -1.93 -11.75
N ALA A 87 -15.29 -0.97 -12.19
CA ALA A 87 -14.02 -1.28 -12.85
C ALA A 87 -13.02 -2.01 -11.93
N ILE A 88 -12.95 -1.66 -10.64
CA ILE A 88 -12.08 -2.39 -9.70
C ILE A 88 -12.67 -3.77 -9.35
N TRP A 89 -13.99 -3.87 -9.21
CA TRP A 89 -14.65 -5.13 -8.86
C TRP A 89 -14.53 -6.17 -9.98
N GLU A 90 -14.65 -5.77 -11.25
CA GLU A 90 -14.43 -6.66 -12.39
C GLU A 90 -12.99 -7.22 -12.44
N LYS A 91 -12.01 -6.47 -11.92
CA LYS A 91 -10.60 -6.91 -11.88
C LYS A 91 -10.27 -7.77 -10.66
N ALA A 92 -10.91 -7.51 -9.51
CA ALA A 92 -10.48 -8.02 -8.21
C ALA A 92 -11.46 -9.00 -7.56
N GLY A 93 -12.75 -8.87 -7.86
CA GLY A 93 -13.84 -9.59 -7.23
C GLY A 93 -14.09 -10.95 -7.85
N ARG A 94 -14.71 -11.83 -7.07
CA ARG A 94 -15.34 -13.05 -7.56
C ARG A 94 -16.84 -13.00 -7.29
N ALA A 95 -17.62 -13.70 -8.10
CA ALA A 95 -19.07 -13.72 -7.97
C ALA A 95 -19.57 -14.20 -6.58
N ASP A 96 -18.77 -15.00 -5.88
CA ASP A 96 -19.13 -15.65 -4.61
C ASP A 96 -18.52 -14.99 -3.36
N ASP A 97 -17.83 -13.87 -3.50
CA ASP A 97 -17.20 -13.18 -2.36
C ASP A 97 -18.24 -12.44 -1.51
N GLU A 98 -18.15 -12.56 -0.18
CA GLU A 98 -18.92 -11.70 0.73
C GLU A 98 -18.10 -10.48 1.07
N VAL A 99 -18.66 -9.29 0.85
CA VAL A 99 -17.93 -8.03 0.97
C VAL A 99 -18.35 -7.24 2.19
N ILE A 100 -17.36 -6.82 2.97
CA ILE A 100 -17.51 -5.74 3.95
C ILE A 100 -16.82 -4.49 3.41
N PHE A 101 -17.52 -3.35 3.42
CA PHE A 101 -16.88 -2.08 3.14
C PHE A 101 -16.32 -1.45 4.41
N ALA A 102 -15.04 -1.09 4.38
CA ALA A 102 -14.46 -0.16 5.34
C ALA A 102 -14.57 1.27 4.78
N VAL A 103 -15.30 2.14 5.46
CA VAL A 103 -15.67 3.47 4.94
C VAL A 103 -15.20 4.61 5.85
N PRO A 104 -15.08 5.85 5.32
CA PRO A 104 -14.77 7.01 6.13
C PRO A 104 -15.81 7.24 7.24
N PRO A 105 -15.38 7.56 8.47
CA PRO A 105 -16.27 7.69 9.63
C PRO A 105 -17.26 8.85 9.54
N GLU A 106 -16.98 9.87 8.72
CA GLU A 106 -17.83 11.05 8.56
C GLU A 106 -19.00 10.87 7.58
N TRP A 107 -19.08 9.72 6.90
CA TRP A 107 -20.16 9.49 5.95
C TRP A 107 -21.50 9.40 6.67
N ASP A 108 -22.46 10.17 6.17
CA ASP A 108 -23.81 10.16 6.72
C ASP A 108 -24.66 9.00 6.17
N ARG A 109 -25.88 8.88 6.68
CA ARG A 109 -26.81 7.82 6.25
C ARG A 109 -27.12 7.87 4.75
N GLN A 110 -27.15 9.06 4.14
CA GLN A 110 -27.44 9.22 2.72
C GLN A 110 -26.27 8.70 1.87
N GLN A 111 -25.03 9.01 2.26
CA GLN A 111 -23.83 8.51 1.60
C GLN A 111 -23.69 6.99 1.72
N LEU A 112 -23.97 6.44 2.91
CA LEU A 112 -23.97 4.97 3.11
C LEU A 112 -25.05 4.28 2.27
N ALA A 113 -26.26 4.83 2.21
CA ALA A 113 -27.33 4.28 1.37
C ALA A 113 -26.98 4.35 -0.12
N LEU A 114 -26.35 5.44 -0.56
CA LEU A 114 -25.89 5.61 -1.93
C LEU A 114 -24.79 4.59 -2.28
N LEU A 115 -23.81 4.38 -1.39
CA LEU A 115 -22.81 3.33 -1.55
C LEU A 115 -23.46 1.95 -1.73
N LEU A 116 -24.41 1.58 -0.87
CA LEU A 116 -25.10 0.29 -0.95
C LEU A 116 -25.86 0.13 -2.27
N GLY A 117 -26.52 1.18 -2.76
CA GLY A 117 -27.17 1.17 -4.07
C GLY A 117 -26.17 0.99 -5.23
N ILE A 118 -25.01 1.65 -5.17
CA ILE A 118 -23.93 1.49 -6.15
C ILE A 118 -23.36 0.06 -6.12
N ALA A 119 -23.10 -0.47 -4.92
CA ALA A 119 -22.59 -1.82 -4.73
C ALA A 119 -23.57 -2.88 -5.28
N GLN A 120 -24.87 -2.69 -5.02
CA GLN A 120 -25.92 -3.54 -5.59
C GLN A 120 -25.93 -3.48 -7.13
N ALA A 121 -25.81 -2.30 -7.71
CA ALA A 121 -25.72 -2.13 -9.18
C ALA A 121 -24.46 -2.79 -9.77
N CYS A 122 -23.38 -2.88 -8.99
CA CYS A 122 -22.16 -3.61 -9.34
C CYS A 122 -22.25 -5.13 -9.05
N LYS A 123 -23.40 -5.62 -8.56
CA LYS A 123 -23.62 -7.03 -8.14
C LYS A 123 -22.64 -7.50 -7.05
N ILE A 124 -22.24 -6.60 -6.16
CA ILE A 124 -21.37 -6.90 -5.03
C ILE A 124 -22.22 -7.44 -3.88
N HIS A 125 -21.93 -8.66 -3.41
CA HIS A 125 -22.64 -9.25 -2.27
C HIS A 125 -22.15 -8.63 -0.96
N THR A 126 -22.75 -7.49 -0.61
CA THR A 126 -22.38 -6.69 0.56
C THR A 126 -23.04 -7.25 1.81
N VAL A 127 -22.24 -7.59 2.83
CA VAL A 127 -22.71 -8.20 4.09
C VAL A 127 -22.45 -7.34 5.32
N GLY A 128 -21.77 -6.21 5.19
CA GLY A 128 -21.55 -5.30 6.30
C GLY A 128 -20.81 -4.03 5.91
N LEU A 129 -20.88 -3.03 6.77
CA LEU A 129 -20.13 -1.78 6.68
C LEU A 129 -19.42 -1.55 8.01
N VAL A 130 -18.23 -0.97 7.98
CA VAL A 130 -17.48 -0.65 9.20
C VAL A 130 -16.73 0.67 9.05
N ALA A 131 -16.68 1.46 10.10
CA ALA A 131 -15.88 2.68 10.09
C ALA A 131 -14.38 2.31 10.09
N ALA A 132 -13.65 2.74 9.06
CA ALA A 132 -12.24 2.39 8.88
C ALA A 132 -11.35 2.65 10.13
N PRO A 133 -11.51 3.77 10.89
CA PRO A 133 -10.71 4.01 12.08
C PRO A 133 -10.86 2.96 13.18
N VAL A 134 -12.07 2.43 13.42
CA VAL A 134 -12.26 1.40 14.46
C VAL A 134 -11.70 0.06 14.03
N ALA A 135 -11.76 -0.27 12.73
CA ALA A 135 -11.11 -1.46 12.18
C ALA A 135 -9.58 -1.35 12.27
N ALA A 136 -9.00 -0.21 11.90
CA ALA A 136 -7.58 0.03 12.08
C ALA A 136 -7.17 -0.10 13.55
N ALA A 137 -7.85 0.60 14.45
CA ALA A 137 -7.51 0.63 15.87
C ALA A 137 -7.72 -0.72 16.58
N SER A 138 -8.67 -1.54 16.16
CA SER A 138 -8.92 -2.84 16.79
C SER A 138 -7.75 -3.82 16.63
N SER A 139 -6.94 -3.66 15.57
CA SER A 139 -5.83 -4.55 15.23
C SER A 139 -4.47 -4.13 15.80
N VAL A 140 -4.28 -2.85 16.16
CA VAL A 140 -2.93 -2.34 16.47
C VAL A 140 -2.77 -1.57 17.77
N ALA A 141 -3.86 -1.12 18.39
CA ALA A 141 -3.77 -0.07 19.40
C ALA A 141 -3.90 -0.58 20.83
N ASP A 142 -3.14 0.06 21.72
CA ASP A 142 -3.18 -0.10 23.18
C ASP A 142 -3.68 1.19 23.84
N GLY A 143 -4.16 1.12 25.09
CA GLY A 143 -4.72 2.29 25.81
C GLY A 143 -6.22 2.43 25.65
N GLU A 144 -6.84 3.37 26.37
CA GLU A 144 -8.30 3.55 26.39
C GLU A 144 -8.74 4.70 25.49
N ARG A 145 -7.98 5.79 25.43
CA ARG A 145 -8.29 6.98 24.63
C ARG A 145 -7.28 7.15 23.51
N LEU A 146 -7.73 6.87 22.30
CA LEU A 146 -6.91 6.94 21.09
C LEU A 146 -7.36 8.11 20.22
N LEU A 147 -6.44 8.66 19.43
CA LEU A 147 -6.77 9.55 18.32
C LEU A 147 -6.24 8.98 17.02
N TYR A 148 -7.13 8.54 16.15
CA TYR A 148 -6.76 8.13 14.80
C TYR A 148 -6.68 9.36 13.90
N LEU A 149 -5.46 9.71 13.50
CA LEU A 149 -5.17 10.75 12.52
C LEU A 149 -4.92 10.09 11.16
N ASP A 150 -5.71 10.48 10.17
CA ASP A 150 -5.55 9.97 8.81
C ASP A 150 -5.77 11.06 7.78
N THR A 151 -5.08 10.92 6.66
CA THR A 151 -5.12 11.89 5.59
C THR A 151 -6.06 11.43 4.51
N GLN A 152 -6.88 12.37 4.08
CA GLN A 152 -7.65 12.31 2.86
C GLN A 152 -6.91 13.08 1.77
N TRP A 153 -7.34 12.93 0.53
CA TRP A 153 -6.77 13.65 -0.59
C TRP A 153 -6.87 15.16 -0.35
N GLN A 154 -8.00 15.64 0.18
CA GLN A 154 -8.24 17.08 0.37
C GLN A 154 -8.00 17.60 1.79
N ARG A 155 -8.13 16.76 2.83
CA ARG A 155 -8.08 17.20 4.24
C ARG A 155 -7.40 16.16 5.14
N VAL A 156 -7.17 16.48 6.40
CA VAL A 156 -6.74 15.50 7.43
C VAL A 156 -7.85 15.38 8.46
N ARG A 157 -8.19 14.15 8.83
CA ARG A 157 -9.22 13.83 9.82
C ARG A 157 -8.58 13.42 11.14
N ALA A 158 -9.20 13.83 12.23
CA ALA A 158 -8.89 13.39 13.58
C ALA A 158 -10.11 12.70 14.17
N THR A 159 -9.98 11.41 14.48
CA THR A 159 -11.10 10.59 14.94
C THR A 159 -10.78 10.01 16.31
N PRO A 160 -11.40 10.51 17.39
CA PRO A 160 -11.27 9.92 18.71
C PRO A 160 -11.82 8.49 18.71
N ILE A 161 -11.14 7.58 19.38
CA ILE A 161 -11.61 6.21 19.61
C ILE A 161 -11.44 5.93 21.10
N SER A 162 -12.50 5.45 21.75
CA SER A 162 -12.50 5.19 23.19
C SER A 162 -12.78 3.72 23.53
N GLY A 163 -12.38 3.31 24.74
CA GLY A 163 -12.72 2.02 25.33
C GLY A 163 -11.64 0.97 25.13
N GLU A 164 -11.17 0.36 26.23
CA GLU A 164 -10.03 -0.56 26.26
C GLU A 164 -10.29 -1.89 25.54
N GLN A 165 -11.43 -2.52 25.84
CA GLN A 165 -11.81 -3.84 25.31
C GLN A 165 -12.71 -3.75 24.08
N GLN A 166 -13.41 -2.64 23.93
CA GLN A 166 -14.32 -2.36 22.82
C GLN A 166 -13.99 -0.95 22.30
N ARG A 167 -13.36 -0.89 21.13
CA ARG A 167 -12.99 0.34 20.44
C ARG A 167 -14.26 0.97 19.88
N ALA A 168 -14.70 2.07 20.45
CA ALA A 168 -15.87 2.82 20.02
C ALA A 168 -15.48 4.09 19.27
N LEU A 169 -16.10 4.31 18.11
CA LEU A 169 -15.91 5.49 17.28
C LEU A 169 -16.45 6.74 17.98
N GLY A 170 -15.61 7.76 18.12
CA GLY A 170 -16.01 9.12 18.47
C GLY A 170 -16.28 9.98 17.22
N THR A 171 -16.78 11.20 17.43
CA THR A 171 -17.04 12.13 16.32
C THR A 171 -15.74 12.53 15.65
N SER A 172 -15.59 12.15 14.37
CA SER A 172 -14.47 12.59 13.55
C SER A 172 -14.54 14.09 13.29
N ILE A 173 -13.43 14.79 13.46
CA ILE A 173 -13.28 16.23 13.17
C ILE A 173 -12.25 16.47 12.06
N GLU A 174 -12.32 17.65 11.45
CA GLU A 174 -11.30 18.12 10.51
C GLU A 174 -10.09 18.63 11.30
N ALA A 175 -8.97 17.92 11.23
CA ALA A 175 -7.71 18.30 11.86
C ALA A 175 -6.97 19.36 11.04
N SER A 176 -7.10 19.29 9.71
CA SER A 176 -6.52 20.25 8.77
C SER A 176 -7.33 20.28 7.47
N LYS A 177 -7.48 21.47 6.88
CA LYS A 177 -8.01 21.67 5.52
C LYS A 177 -7.01 21.33 4.43
N ARG A 178 -5.75 21.07 4.80
CA ARG A 178 -4.66 20.72 3.89
C ARG A 178 -4.40 19.23 4.01
N GLY A 179 -5.01 18.43 3.13
CA GLY A 179 -4.75 16.99 3.00
C GLY A 179 -3.55 16.65 2.14
N MET A 180 -3.50 15.41 1.66
CA MET A 180 -2.36 14.88 0.89
C MET A 180 -2.06 15.71 -0.37
N SER A 181 -3.08 16.20 -1.08
CA SER A 181 -2.88 17.00 -2.30
C SER A 181 -2.11 18.30 -2.01
N ALA A 182 -2.44 18.98 -0.91
CA ALA A 182 -1.80 20.24 -0.53
C ALA A 182 -0.35 20.02 -0.08
N LEU A 183 -0.05 18.91 0.59
CA LEU A 183 1.31 18.52 0.94
C LEU A 183 2.13 18.19 -0.32
N TYR A 184 1.53 17.47 -1.27
CA TYR A 184 2.13 17.17 -2.57
C TYR A 184 2.45 18.44 -3.35
N ASP A 185 1.51 19.39 -3.41
CA ASP A 185 1.72 20.68 -4.08
C ASP A 185 2.89 21.45 -3.42
N THR A 186 2.99 21.44 -2.09
CA THR A 186 4.10 22.07 -1.36
C THR A 186 5.46 21.43 -1.67
N TRP A 187 5.55 20.10 -1.67
CA TRP A 187 6.80 19.41 -2.02
C TRP A 187 7.15 19.54 -3.50
N ALA A 188 6.16 19.48 -4.39
CA ALA A 188 6.35 19.70 -5.83
C ALA A 188 6.92 21.10 -6.10
N ALA A 189 6.37 22.14 -5.47
CA ALA A 189 6.86 23.50 -5.59
C ALA A 189 8.31 23.64 -5.09
N LEU A 190 8.63 23.10 -3.92
CA LEU A 190 9.99 23.10 -3.38
C LEU A 190 10.99 22.41 -4.32
N ILE A 191 10.63 21.23 -4.84
CA ILE A 191 11.50 20.46 -5.73
C ILE A 191 11.67 21.19 -7.06
N ALA A 192 10.61 21.78 -7.62
CA ALA A 192 10.67 22.57 -8.84
C ALA A 192 11.59 23.79 -8.69
N GLU A 193 11.52 24.47 -7.55
CA GLU A 193 12.43 25.57 -7.21
C GLU A 193 13.91 25.11 -7.24
N HIS A 194 14.23 23.95 -6.66
CA HIS A 194 15.59 23.40 -6.70
C HIS A 194 16.03 23.04 -8.13
N PHE A 195 15.16 22.40 -8.93
CA PHE A 195 15.44 22.14 -10.35
C PHE A 195 15.73 23.44 -11.12
N LEU A 196 14.93 24.48 -10.90
CA LEU A 196 15.11 25.77 -11.58
C LEU A 196 16.43 26.43 -11.17
N HIS A 197 16.79 26.41 -9.89
CA HIS A 197 18.02 27.02 -9.41
C HIS A 197 19.28 26.29 -9.88
N GLU A 198 19.31 24.96 -9.80
CA GLU A 198 20.50 24.15 -10.11
C GLU A 198 20.65 23.83 -11.59
N THR A 199 19.54 23.62 -12.30
CA THR A 199 19.56 23.10 -13.68
C THR A 199 18.95 24.05 -14.72
N ARG A 200 18.37 25.18 -14.28
CA ARG A 200 17.62 26.14 -15.11
C ARG A 200 16.38 25.56 -15.79
N PHE A 201 15.98 24.35 -15.42
CA PHE A 201 14.75 23.73 -15.86
C PHE A 201 13.68 23.89 -14.78
N ASP A 202 12.53 24.46 -15.15
CA ASP A 202 11.36 24.55 -14.29
C ASP A 202 10.37 23.42 -14.65
N PRO A 203 10.22 22.39 -13.80
CA PRO A 203 9.25 21.32 -14.02
C PRO A 203 7.80 21.80 -14.13
N LEU A 204 7.44 22.93 -13.49
CA LEU A 204 6.08 23.44 -13.44
C LEU A 204 5.73 24.34 -14.64
N HIS A 205 6.68 24.59 -15.54
CA HIS A 205 6.45 25.47 -16.68
C HIS A 205 5.55 24.85 -17.76
N ARG A 206 5.56 23.53 -17.92
CA ARG A 206 4.75 22.79 -18.90
C ARG A 206 3.98 21.66 -18.23
N ALA A 207 2.79 21.36 -18.75
CA ALA A 207 1.92 20.34 -18.18
C ALA A 207 2.55 18.94 -18.22
N GLU A 208 3.33 18.61 -19.25
CA GLU A 208 3.99 17.30 -19.37
C GLU A 208 5.08 17.11 -18.32
N SER A 209 5.89 18.15 -18.08
CA SER A 209 6.91 18.09 -17.03
C SER A 209 6.30 18.16 -15.64
N GLU A 210 5.21 18.92 -15.46
CA GLU A 210 4.47 18.96 -14.19
C GLU A 210 3.90 17.57 -13.90
N GLN A 211 3.24 16.93 -14.86
CA GLN A 211 2.73 15.58 -14.70
C GLN A 211 3.84 14.58 -14.36
N LEU A 212 5.00 14.68 -15.01
CA LEU A 212 6.16 13.85 -14.70
C LEU A 212 6.65 14.06 -13.26
N LEU A 213 6.70 15.32 -12.80
CA LEU A 213 7.06 15.67 -11.42
C LEU A 213 6.13 14.96 -10.42
N TYR A 214 4.81 15.09 -10.58
CA TYR A 214 3.84 14.45 -9.69
C TYR A 214 3.86 12.92 -9.78
N THR A 215 4.20 12.37 -10.95
CA THR A 215 4.33 10.91 -11.13
C THR A 215 5.54 10.37 -10.34
N ARG A 216 6.63 11.13 -10.27
CA ARG A 216 7.85 10.75 -9.54
C ARG A 216 7.82 11.04 -8.05
N LEU A 217 7.04 12.05 -7.64
CA LEU A 217 7.00 12.54 -6.27
C LEU A 217 6.80 11.45 -5.20
N PRO A 218 5.85 10.49 -5.32
CA PRO A 218 5.67 9.45 -4.30
C PRO A 218 6.92 8.61 -4.08
N GLU A 219 7.65 8.28 -5.15
CA GLU A 219 8.89 7.50 -5.07
C GLU A 219 9.98 8.28 -4.34
N TRP A 220 10.15 9.56 -4.68
CA TRP A 220 11.14 10.42 -4.04
C TRP A 220 10.86 10.63 -2.55
N LEU A 221 9.59 10.87 -2.18
CA LEU A 221 9.18 10.97 -0.78
C LEU A 221 9.46 9.66 -0.02
N ARG A 222 9.17 8.50 -0.64
CA ARG A 222 9.46 7.19 -0.04
C ARG A 222 10.96 6.98 0.20
N THR A 223 11.81 7.40 -0.73
CA THR A 223 13.28 7.34 -0.60
C THR A 223 13.77 8.28 0.50
N LEU A 224 13.36 9.56 0.47
CA LEU A 224 13.76 10.58 1.45
C LEU A 224 13.13 10.38 2.83
N ARG A 225 12.13 9.50 2.98
CA ARG A 225 11.68 9.04 4.29
C ARG A 225 12.72 8.14 4.98
N LYS A 226 13.50 7.38 4.21
CA LYS A 226 14.50 6.41 4.69
C LYS A 226 15.94 6.95 4.68
N GLN A 227 16.22 7.92 3.81
CA GLN A 227 17.56 8.46 3.59
C GLN A 227 17.61 9.94 3.97
N ALA A 228 18.76 10.42 4.45
CA ALA A 228 18.94 11.83 4.80
C ALA A 228 18.97 12.75 3.56
N SER A 229 19.43 12.23 2.43
CA SER A 229 19.45 12.90 1.13
C SER A 229 19.29 11.90 0.00
N ALA A 230 18.86 12.37 -1.16
CA ALA A 230 18.72 11.59 -2.38
C ALA A 230 18.80 12.47 -3.62
N ALA A 231 19.32 11.89 -4.70
CA ALA A 231 19.28 12.49 -6.01
C ALA A 231 17.90 12.33 -6.65
N LEU A 232 17.33 13.42 -7.13
CA LEU A 232 16.05 13.41 -7.84
C LEU A 232 16.30 13.65 -9.32
N GLU A 233 15.73 12.81 -10.18
CA GLU A 233 15.98 12.82 -11.63
C GLU A 233 14.69 12.92 -12.45
N MET A 234 14.69 13.83 -13.43
CA MET A 234 13.61 13.98 -14.40
C MET A 234 14.13 13.85 -15.83
N ASN A 235 13.54 12.91 -16.57
CA ASN A 235 13.83 12.68 -17.99
C ASN A 235 12.79 13.41 -18.84
N VAL A 236 13.19 14.48 -19.52
CA VAL A 236 12.30 15.31 -20.34
C VAL A 236 12.82 15.33 -21.78
N GLY A 237 12.12 14.61 -22.66
CA GLY A 237 12.62 14.33 -24.01
C GLY A 237 13.94 13.56 -23.94
N ALA A 238 14.98 14.09 -24.58
CA ALA A 238 16.32 13.48 -24.57
C ALA A 238 17.24 14.00 -23.44
N ARG A 239 16.76 14.89 -22.57
CA ARG A 239 17.56 15.50 -21.49
C ARG A 239 17.22 14.87 -20.15
N VAL A 240 18.24 14.72 -19.32
CA VAL A 240 18.13 14.30 -17.92
C VAL A 240 18.51 15.49 -17.05
N TYR A 241 17.59 15.88 -16.18
CA TYR A 241 17.81 16.90 -15.14
C TYR A 241 17.95 16.19 -13.80
N ARG A 242 18.95 16.58 -13.00
CA ARG A 242 19.21 15.98 -11.70
C ARG A 242 19.53 17.06 -10.67
N ILE A 243 18.99 16.90 -9.47
CA ILE A 243 19.29 17.71 -8.28
C ILE A 243 19.55 16.80 -7.08
N GLU A 244 20.23 17.31 -6.06
CA GLU A 244 20.33 16.65 -4.76
C GLU A 244 19.35 17.28 -3.78
N MET A 245 18.54 16.45 -3.09
CA MET A 245 17.55 16.92 -2.13
C MET A 245 17.78 16.29 -0.76
N SER A 246 17.61 17.09 0.30
CA SER A 246 17.65 16.61 1.67
C SER A 246 16.25 16.32 2.22
N ARG A 247 16.15 15.31 3.09
CA ARG A 247 14.94 15.03 3.87
C ARG A 247 14.55 16.24 4.72
N GLN A 248 15.55 16.93 5.29
CA GLN A 248 15.31 18.08 6.16
C GLN A 248 14.60 19.21 5.42
N SER A 249 14.95 19.48 4.16
CA SER A 249 14.27 20.48 3.33
C SER A 249 12.79 20.14 3.12
N LEU A 250 12.48 18.87 2.84
CA LEU A 250 11.08 18.41 2.70
C LEU A 250 10.28 18.58 3.99
N VAL A 251 10.87 18.22 5.13
CA VAL A 251 10.24 18.35 6.45
C VAL A 251 10.01 19.81 6.81
N ALA A 252 10.98 20.68 6.54
CA ALA A 252 10.89 22.11 6.82
C ALA A 252 9.76 22.78 6.03
N ALA A 253 9.55 22.38 4.77
CA ALA A 253 8.52 22.96 3.90
C ALA A 253 7.08 22.73 4.39
N VAL A 254 6.85 21.67 5.17
CA VAL A 254 5.52 21.33 5.73
C VAL A 254 5.49 21.39 7.27
N ALA A 255 6.48 22.03 7.90
CA ALA A 255 6.60 22.06 9.35
C ALA A 255 5.37 22.67 10.04
N ALA A 256 4.78 23.72 9.44
CA ALA A 256 3.55 24.34 9.95
C ALA A 256 2.35 23.39 9.90
N ASP A 257 2.22 22.59 8.83
CA ASP A 257 1.17 21.57 8.71
C ASP A 257 1.33 20.52 9.83
N TYR A 258 2.55 20.08 10.12
CA TYR A 258 2.81 19.11 11.20
C TYR A 258 2.55 19.68 12.59
N GLN A 259 2.95 20.94 12.83
CA GLN A 259 2.67 21.62 14.09
C GLN A 259 1.18 21.74 14.37
N ALA A 260 0.35 21.98 13.35
CA ALA A 260 -1.10 22.01 13.48
C ALA A 260 -1.66 20.64 13.91
N LEU A 261 -1.17 19.54 13.32
CA LEU A 261 -1.61 18.18 13.69
C LEU A 261 -1.19 17.80 15.12
N VAL A 262 0.02 18.18 15.53
CA VAL A 262 0.47 18.01 16.92
C VAL A 262 -0.40 18.81 17.89
N ALA A 263 -0.77 20.05 17.54
CA ALA A 263 -1.64 20.87 18.37
C ALA A 263 -3.02 20.25 18.53
N VAL A 264 -3.59 19.68 17.46
CA VAL A 264 -4.83 18.90 17.52
C VAL A 264 -4.68 17.73 18.48
N ALA A 265 -3.64 16.91 18.34
CA ALA A 265 -3.43 15.77 19.22
C ALA A 265 -3.31 16.16 20.71
N ARG A 266 -2.59 17.24 21.03
CA ARG A 266 -2.50 17.76 22.40
C ARG A 266 -3.84 18.17 22.99
N GLY A 267 -4.73 18.74 22.16
CA GLY A 267 -6.06 19.18 22.61
C GLY A 267 -7.00 18.04 23.01
N HIS A 268 -6.74 16.80 22.57
CA HIS A 268 -7.63 15.65 22.77
C HIS A 268 -7.30 14.78 23.99
N ASN A 269 -6.23 15.07 24.75
CA ASN A 269 -5.80 14.33 25.94
C ASN A 269 -5.82 12.80 25.75
N THR A 270 -5.18 12.34 24.68
CA THR A 270 -5.16 10.93 24.27
C THR A 270 -3.99 10.19 24.89
N ASP A 271 -4.20 8.91 25.18
CA ASP A 271 -3.13 8.02 25.64
C ASP A 271 -2.17 7.70 24.49
N GLN A 272 -2.71 7.61 23.27
CA GLN A 272 -1.94 7.29 22.05
C GLN A 272 -2.56 7.95 20.81
N VAL A 273 -1.70 8.37 19.89
CA VAL A 273 -2.07 8.78 18.53
C VAL A 273 -1.78 7.63 17.58
N LEU A 274 -2.75 7.28 16.74
CA LEU A 274 -2.58 6.35 15.64
C LEU A 274 -2.47 7.15 14.34
N LEU A 275 -1.38 6.97 13.60
CA LEU A 275 -1.18 7.59 12.30
C LEU A 275 -1.58 6.60 11.20
N GLY A 276 -2.62 6.92 10.45
CA GLY A 276 -3.01 6.21 9.23
C GLY A 276 -1.84 6.14 8.24
N HIS A 277 -1.77 5.05 7.47
CA HIS A 277 -0.59 4.70 6.70
C HIS A 277 -0.24 5.74 5.63
N HIS A 278 -1.24 6.34 4.97
CA HIS A 278 -1.03 7.42 4.00
C HIS A 278 -0.46 8.66 4.68
N LEU A 279 -0.98 9.06 5.85
CA LEU A 279 -0.47 10.21 6.57
C LEU A 279 0.96 9.95 7.08
N ALA A 280 1.22 8.75 7.59
CA ALA A 280 2.56 8.31 8.01
C ALA A 280 3.57 8.15 6.84
N SER A 281 3.12 8.23 5.59
CA SER A 281 4.01 8.29 4.42
C SER A 281 4.74 9.63 4.30
N CYS A 282 4.23 10.68 4.95
CA CYS A 282 4.83 12.01 4.93
C CYS A 282 6.18 12.02 5.68
N PRO A 283 7.29 12.45 5.04
CA PRO A 283 8.61 12.47 5.68
C PRO A 283 8.62 13.30 6.97
N GLY A 284 9.16 12.77 8.06
CA GLY A 284 9.36 13.49 9.32
C GLY A 284 8.12 13.71 10.20
N LEU A 285 6.93 13.23 9.79
CA LEU A 285 5.72 13.42 10.59
C LEU A 285 5.81 12.74 11.96
N ALA A 286 6.17 11.46 12.01
CA ALA A 286 6.29 10.73 13.27
C ALA A 286 7.34 11.36 14.20
N ASP A 287 8.45 11.86 13.64
CA ASP A 287 9.48 12.58 14.40
C ASP A 287 8.91 13.86 15.04
N ALA A 288 8.03 14.58 14.35
CA ALA A 288 7.39 15.80 14.88
C ALA A 288 6.51 15.50 16.11
N PHE A 289 5.82 14.35 16.13
CA PHE A 289 5.08 13.89 17.31
C PHE A 289 6.02 13.50 18.45
N ALA A 290 7.09 12.76 18.15
CA ALA A 290 8.08 12.31 19.12
C ALA A 290 8.82 13.48 19.80
N GLN A 291 9.21 14.50 19.04
CA GLN A 291 9.83 15.74 19.56
C GLN A 291 8.95 16.48 20.57
N HIS A 292 7.65 16.20 20.55
CA HIS A 292 6.66 16.80 21.42
C HIS A 292 6.16 15.86 22.52
N GLY A 293 6.81 14.70 22.69
CA GLY A 293 6.50 13.72 23.73
C GLY A 293 5.17 13.01 23.53
N ILE A 294 4.61 13.02 22.31
CA ILE A 294 3.33 12.38 22.00
C ILE A 294 3.63 10.97 21.48
N ALA A 295 3.05 9.96 22.13
CA ALA A 295 3.13 8.57 21.69
C ALA A 295 2.32 8.38 20.39
N ALA A 296 2.99 8.47 19.25
CA ALA A 296 2.40 8.23 17.93
C ALA A 296 2.83 6.87 17.38
N GLN A 297 1.87 5.99 17.14
CA GLN A 297 2.07 4.70 16.49
C GLN A 297 1.63 4.78 15.03
N VAL A 298 2.47 4.32 14.12
CA VAL A 298 2.13 4.20 12.70
C VAL A 298 1.33 2.93 12.47
N CYS A 299 0.14 3.06 11.90
CA CYS A 299 -0.65 1.91 11.46
C CYS A 299 0.04 1.24 10.25
N PRO A 300 0.13 -0.10 10.22
CA PRO A 300 0.44 -0.84 8.99
C PRO A 300 -0.51 -0.44 7.85
N GLU A 301 -0.02 -0.55 6.61
CA GLU A 301 -0.80 -0.24 5.40
C GLU A 301 -2.12 -1.03 5.32
N ASN A 302 -2.11 -2.27 5.79
CA ASN A 302 -3.27 -3.15 5.79
C ASN A 302 -4.03 -3.17 7.13
N ALA A 303 -3.81 -2.23 8.05
CA ALA A 303 -4.42 -2.27 9.40
C ALA A 303 -5.95 -2.31 9.36
N VAL A 304 -6.57 -1.53 8.47
CA VAL A 304 -8.03 -1.53 8.27
C VAL A 304 -8.49 -2.91 7.80
N VAL A 305 -7.90 -3.41 6.70
CA VAL A 305 -8.22 -4.72 6.14
C VAL A 305 -8.05 -5.84 7.17
N GLN A 306 -6.95 -5.86 7.91
CA GLN A 306 -6.69 -6.85 8.95
C GLN A 306 -7.74 -6.79 10.07
N GLY A 307 -8.09 -5.58 10.53
CA GLY A 307 -9.17 -5.41 11.51
C GLY A 307 -10.51 -5.92 11.00
N VAL A 308 -10.86 -5.64 9.75
CA VAL A 308 -12.12 -6.14 9.16
C VAL A 308 -12.12 -7.65 9.03
N LEU A 309 -11.05 -8.26 8.50
CA LEU A 309 -10.96 -9.71 8.32
C LEU A 309 -10.98 -10.45 9.66
N HIS A 310 -10.27 -9.93 10.66
CA HIS A 310 -10.27 -10.50 12.01
C HIS A 310 -11.66 -10.47 12.67
N HIS A 311 -12.47 -9.44 12.38
CA HIS A 311 -13.82 -9.29 12.91
C HIS A 311 -14.92 -9.59 11.88
N PHE A 312 -14.62 -10.32 10.81
CA PHE A 312 -15.52 -10.45 9.66
C PHE A 312 -16.90 -10.95 10.08
N ASP A 313 -16.96 -12.04 10.85
CA ASP A 313 -18.22 -12.62 11.33
C ASP A 313 -18.98 -11.71 12.30
N SER A 314 -18.27 -10.89 13.09
CA SER A 314 -18.87 -9.92 14.00
C SER A 314 -19.44 -8.69 13.29
N ILE A 315 -18.90 -8.35 12.11
CA ILE A 315 -19.38 -7.23 11.29
C ILE A 315 -20.47 -7.72 10.31
N ARG A 316 -20.38 -8.98 9.88
CA ARG A 316 -21.34 -9.61 8.99
C ARG A 316 -22.75 -9.49 9.55
N SER A 317 -23.65 -9.08 8.67
CA SER A 317 -25.05 -8.80 8.95
C SER A 317 -25.90 -9.22 7.75
N ASP A 318 -27.20 -8.97 7.81
CA ASP A 318 -28.10 -9.27 6.71
C ASP A 318 -27.71 -8.46 5.45
N SER A 319 -27.42 -9.15 4.35
CA SER A 319 -27.10 -8.53 3.06
C SER A 319 -28.21 -7.63 2.50
N ALA A 320 -29.47 -7.82 2.92
CA ALA A 320 -30.58 -6.95 2.55
C ALA A 320 -30.61 -5.63 3.34
N ALA A 321 -29.97 -5.60 4.51
CA ALA A 321 -29.84 -4.42 5.36
C ALA A 321 -28.48 -4.40 6.09
N PRO A 322 -27.35 -4.23 5.37
CA PRO A 322 -26.03 -4.30 5.98
C PRO A 322 -25.86 -3.27 7.11
N ALA A 323 -25.45 -3.73 8.28
CA ALA A 323 -25.23 -2.89 9.45
C ALA A 323 -23.96 -2.04 9.28
N PHE A 324 -24.00 -0.81 9.81
CA PHE A 324 -22.82 0.04 9.94
C PHE A 324 -22.21 -0.06 11.34
N VAL A 325 -21.09 -0.76 11.42
CA VAL A 325 -20.38 -1.05 12.65
C VAL A 325 -19.43 0.10 13.01
N THR A 326 -19.67 0.69 14.17
CA THR A 326 -18.86 1.79 14.74
C THR A 326 -18.17 1.38 16.04
N ARG A 327 -18.22 0.09 16.38
CA ARG A 327 -17.59 -0.50 17.57
C ARG A 327 -17.04 -1.87 17.26
N LEU A 328 -15.81 -2.15 17.66
CA LEU A 328 -15.18 -3.45 17.50
C LEU A 328 -14.46 -3.85 18.78
N ALA A 329 -14.42 -5.16 19.06
CA ALA A 329 -13.57 -5.67 20.13
C ALA A 329 -12.11 -5.34 19.82
N ARG A 330 -11.32 -5.01 20.84
CA ARG A 330 -9.86 -4.99 20.68
C ARG A 330 -9.42 -6.42 20.42
N ALA A 331 -8.65 -6.64 19.35
CA ALA A 331 -7.96 -7.91 19.16
C ALA A 331 -7.08 -8.14 20.41
N HIS A 332 -7.46 -9.11 21.25
CA HIS A 332 -6.66 -9.42 22.42
C HIS A 332 -5.32 -9.92 21.92
N GLY A 333 -4.25 -9.32 22.42
CA GLY A 333 -2.91 -9.73 22.06
C GLY A 333 -2.67 -11.19 22.46
N GLU A 334 -2.84 -12.13 21.53
CA GLU A 334 -1.62 -12.56 20.88
C GLU A 334 -1.20 -11.38 20.02
N VAL A 335 -0.29 -10.56 20.57
CA VAL A 335 0.84 -10.19 19.74
C VAL A 335 1.42 -11.56 19.39
N THR A 336 0.93 -12.18 18.32
CA THR A 336 1.86 -12.72 17.36
C THR A 336 2.77 -11.52 17.19
N ALA A 337 3.93 -11.60 17.83
CA ALA A 337 5.06 -10.93 17.26
C ALA A 337 4.85 -11.19 15.78
N ILE A 338 4.85 -10.14 14.96
CA ILE A 338 5.49 -10.34 13.69
C ILE A 338 6.87 -10.80 14.16
N ALA A 339 7.04 -12.12 14.29
CA ALA A 339 8.32 -12.76 14.33
C ALA A 339 9.03 -12.05 13.20
N ALA A 340 10.14 -11.39 13.54
CA ALA A 340 11.02 -10.76 12.57
C ALA A 340 10.92 -11.56 11.27
N PRO A 341 10.55 -10.90 10.17
CA PRO A 341 9.71 -11.45 9.10
C PRO A 341 9.85 -12.97 9.02
N ALA A 342 8.84 -13.71 9.49
CA ALA A 342 8.79 -15.12 9.15
C ALA A 342 8.87 -15.20 7.62
N PRO A 343 9.79 -16.03 7.09
CA PRO A 343 10.21 -15.97 5.70
C PRO A 343 9.02 -16.14 4.78
N ALA A 344 9.16 -15.59 3.58
CA ALA A 344 8.27 -15.78 2.44
C ALA A 344 7.59 -17.15 2.48
N THR A 345 6.28 -17.15 2.19
CA THR A 345 5.52 -18.31 1.69
C THR A 345 6.49 -19.40 1.26
N ALA A 346 6.57 -20.48 2.05
CA ALA A 346 7.57 -21.53 1.91
C ALA A 346 7.78 -21.80 0.42
N ALA A 347 8.87 -21.26 -0.12
CA ALA A 347 9.11 -21.32 -1.53
C ALA A 347 9.27 -22.81 -1.85
N ALA A 348 8.49 -23.30 -2.81
CA ALA A 348 8.33 -24.73 -3.04
C ALA A 348 9.70 -25.42 -3.10
N THR A 349 9.85 -26.60 -2.52
CA THR A 349 11.12 -27.33 -2.57
C THR A 349 11.52 -27.53 -4.04
N PRO A 350 12.72 -27.10 -4.45
CA PRO A 350 13.13 -27.22 -5.84
C PRO A 350 13.30 -28.69 -6.19
N SER A 351 12.82 -29.04 -7.39
CA SER A 351 13.00 -30.37 -7.97
C SER A 351 14.31 -30.48 -8.76
N HIS A 352 14.83 -29.35 -9.26
CA HIS A 352 16.01 -29.30 -10.13
C HIS A 352 16.86 -28.07 -9.82
N ALA A 353 18.17 -28.19 -10.05
CA ALA A 353 19.11 -27.08 -10.13
C ALA A 353 19.44 -26.82 -11.61
N LEU A 354 19.31 -25.56 -12.04
CA LEU A 354 19.53 -25.12 -13.41
C LEU A 354 20.86 -24.37 -13.52
N LEU A 355 21.66 -24.70 -14.52
CA LEU A 355 22.89 -23.99 -14.87
C LEU A 355 22.90 -23.66 -16.35
N GLY A 356 22.71 -22.38 -16.68
CA GLY A 356 22.46 -21.97 -18.07
C GLY A 356 21.17 -22.63 -18.60
N TRP A 357 21.30 -23.55 -19.56
CA TRP A 357 20.18 -24.27 -20.19
C TRP A 357 20.06 -25.74 -19.75
N GLN A 358 20.90 -26.20 -18.81
CA GLN A 358 20.89 -27.58 -18.33
C GLN A 358 20.25 -27.67 -16.94
N ALA A 359 19.27 -28.56 -16.79
CA ALA A 359 18.61 -28.84 -15.52
C ALA A 359 19.08 -30.18 -14.95
N PHE A 360 19.44 -30.19 -13.67
CA PHE A 360 19.92 -31.35 -12.93
C PHE A 360 18.91 -31.68 -11.83
N ALA A 361 18.36 -32.89 -11.84
CA ALA A 361 17.39 -33.31 -10.83
C ALA A 361 18.03 -33.38 -9.44
N LEU A 362 17.32 -32.85 -8.44
CA LEU A 362 17.71 -32.96 -7.05
C LEU A 362 17.17 -34.26 -6.46
N SER A 363 18.01 -34.96 -5.70
CA SER A 363 17.69 -36.22 -5.04
C SER A 363 18.35 -36.26 -3.67
N ASP A 364 18.15 -37.34 -2.92
CA ASP A 364 18.83 -37.58 -1.65
C ASP A 364 20.36 -37.72 -1.78
N GLN A 365 20.84 -38.02 -2.99
CA GLN A 365 22.26 -37.99 -3.32
C GLN A 365 22.75 -36.54 -3.52
N PRO A 366 23.89 -36.15 -2.92
CA PRO A 366 24.46 -34.82 -3.13
C PRO A 366 24.80 -34.56 -4.60
N LEU A 367 24.17 -33.53 -5.18
CA LEU A 367 24.53 -32.99 -6.48
C LEU A 367 25.66 -31.96 -6.30
N PRO A 368 26.89 -32.21 -6.76
CA PRO A 368 27.96 -31.21 -6.71
C PRO A 368 27.65 -30.05 -7.65
N LEU A 369 27.79 -28.81 -7.16
CA LEU A 369 27.54 -27.57 -7.92
C LEU A 369 28.84 -26.97 -8.49
N GLU A 370 29.73 -27.82 -8.99
CA GLU A 370 31.02 -27.41 -9.56
C GLU A 370 30.92 -27.27 -11.09
N ARG A 371 31.69 -26.34 -11.69
CA ARG A 371 31.99 -26.43 -13.13
C ARG A 371 33.47 -26.47 -13.49
N VAL A 372 34.37 -25.95 -12.65
CA VAL A 372 35.83 -25.98 -12.89
C VAL A 372 36.57 -25.90 -11.54
N THR A 373 37.47 -26.86 -11.31
CA THR A 373 38.36 -27.13 -10.14
C THR A 373 37.77 -27.89 -8.93
N PRO A 374 38.43 -28.97 -8.47
CA PRO A 374 37.78 -30.07 -7.72
C PRO A 374 37.81 -29.89 -6.19
N ALA A 375 37.79 -28.64 -5.70
CA ALA A 375 38.08 -28.35 -4.30
C ALA A 375 37.03 -27.49 -3.59
N ALA A 376 35.90 -27.19 -4.22
CA ALA A 376 34.82 -26.48 -3.58
C ALA A 376 33.63 -27.43 -3.51
N GLY A 377 33.68 -28.39 -2.57
CA GLY A 377 32.68 -29.44 -2.28
C GLY A 377 31.29 -28.93 -1.87
N VAL A 378 30.81 -27.93 -2.60
CA VAL A 378 29.51 -27.33 -2.55
C VAL A 378 28.56 -28.27 -3.26
N SER A 379 27.54 -28.72 -2.56
CA SER A 379 26.56 -29.63 -3.11
C SER A 379 25.17 -29.31 -2.62
N VAL A 380 24.16 -29.73 -3.38
CA VAL A 380 22.77 -29.67 -2.96
C VAL A 380 22.18 -31.07 -2.93
N ARG A 381 21.51 -31.41 -1.84
CA ARG A 381 20.78 -32.68 -1.69
C ARG A 381 19.38 -32.44 -1.18
N LEU A 382 18.44 -33.29 -1.57
CA LEU A 382 17.08 -33.30 -1.07
C LEU A 382 16.98 -34.23 0.15
N HIS A 383 16.75 -33.68 1.34
CA HIS A 383 16.61 -34.47 2.56
C HIS A 383 15.38 -34.02 3.33
N GLN A 384 14.52 -34.97 3.69
CA GLN A 384 13.24 -34.73 4.39
C GLN A 384 12.33 -33.70 3.69
N GLY A 385 12.30 -33.73 2.36
CA GLY A 385 11.45 -32.84 1.56
C GLY A 385 11.97 -31.41 1.44
N LEU A 386 13.22 -31.14 1.84
CA LEU A 386 13.89 -29.84 1.70
C LEU A 386 15.19 -30.00 0.91
N ALA A 387 15.56 -29.01 0.10
CA ALA A 387 16.83 -28.98 -0.61
C ALA A 387 17.88 -28.26 0.23
N TRP A 388 18.91 -28.98 0.66
CA TRP A 388 19.98 -28.48 1.52
C TRP A 388 21.23 -28.19 0.69
N LEU A 389 21.68 -26.94 0.72
CA LEU A 389 22.96 -26.50 0.20
C LEU A 389 24.04 -26.67 1.26
N HIS A 390 25.00 -27.54 1.00
CA HIS A 390 26.19 -27.72 1.82
C HIS A 390 27.33 -26.85 1.28
N LEU A 391 27.91 -25.99 2.14
CA LEU A 391 29.11 -25.18 1.86
C LEU A 391 30.26 -25.66 2.78
N PRO A 392 31.41 -26.10 2.23
CA PRO A 392 32.58 -26.43 3.05
C PRO A 392 33.15 -25.22 3.79
N HIS A 393 33.82 -25.47 4.92
CA HIS A 393 34.48 -24.42 5.70
C HIS A 393 35.44 -23.57 4.86
N GLY A 394 35.27 -22.26 4.92
CA GLY A 394 36.10 -21.29 4.17
C GLY A 394 35.61 -20.97 2.75
N VAL A 395 34.50 -21.59 2.30
CA VAL A 395 33.85 -21.26 1.03
C VAL A 395 32.65 -20.36 1.29
N SER A 396 32.59 -19.20 0.62
CA SER A 396 31.41 -18.33 0.61
C SER A 396 30.75 -18.29 -0.76
N ALA A 397 29.43 -18.13 -0.76
CA ALA A 397 28.62 -17.96 -1.95
C ALA A 397 27.64 -16.81 -1.74
N GLN A 398 26.98 -16.38 -2.81
CA GLN A 398 25.89 -15.44 -2.79
C GLN A 398 24.59 -16.16 -3.14
N LEU A 399 23.70 -16.29 -2.17
CA LEU A 399 22.33 -16.75 -2.39
C LEU A 399 21.42 -15.53 -2.46
N ASN A 400 20.75 -15.33 -3.60
CA ASN A 400 19.87 -14.17 -3.86
C ASN A 400 20.56 -12.81 -3.59
N GLY A 401 21.88 -12.73 -3.83
CA GLY A 401 22.69 -11.53 -3.59
C GLY A 401 23.15 -11.32 -2.15
N GLN A 402 22.81 -12.23 -1.23
CA GLN A 402 23.30 -12.23 0.16
C GLN A 402 24.42 -13.26 0.33
N ARG A 403 25.50 -12.88 1.04
CA ARG A 403 26.63 -13.77 1.29
C ARG A 403 26.28 -14.83 2.33
N VAL A 404 26.61 -16.07 2.03
CA VAL A 404 26.33 -17.27 2.82
C VAL A 404 27.61 -18.11 2.94
N SER A 405 27.84 -18.71 4.11
CA SER A 405 29.08 -19.45 4.42
C SER A 405 28.84 -20.77 5.15
N ASP A 406 27.58 -21.12 5.44
CA ASP A 406 27.17 -22.29 6.21
C ASP A 406 26.06 -23.07 5.47
N GLU A 407 25.78 -24.29 5.92
CA GLU A 407 24.72 -25.13 5.36
C GLU A 407 23.35 -24.47 5.55
N GLN A 408 22.56 -24.42 4.47
CA GLN A 408 21.26 -23.75 4.48
C GLN A 408 20.28 -24.41 3.50
N VAL A 409 18.99 -24.22 3.74
CA VAL A 409 17.93 -24.69 2.84
C VAL A 409 17.79 -23.72 1.67
N VAL A 410 17.72 -24.26 0.46
CA VAL A 410 17.42 -23.51 -0.77
C VAL A 410 16.01 -23.84 -1.26
N SER A 411 15.34 -22.83 -1.79
CA SER A 411 13.96 -22.91 -2.26
C SER A 411 13.86 -22.68 -3.77
N ALA A 412 12.76 -23.09 -4.39
CA ALA A 412 12.54 -22.78 -5.79
C ALA A 412 12.43 -21.27 -6.02
N GLY A 413 13.11 -20.77 -7.04
CA GLY A 413 13.32 -19.35 -7.32
C GLY A 413 14.69 -18.85 -6.88
N ASP A 414 15.37 -19.54 -5.96
CA ASP A 414 16.67 -19.11 -5.45
C ASP A 414 17.75 -19.14 -6.53
N ARG A 415 18.64 -18.15 -6.46
CA ARG A 415 19.79 -18.00 -7.34
C ARG A 415 21.07 -18.04 -6.52
N LEU A 416 21.93 -19.01 -6.82
CA LEU A 416 23.21 -19.18 -6.15
C LEU A 416 24.34 -18.79 -7.11
N ARG A 417 25.25 -17.92 -6.65
CA ARG A 417 26.50 -17.61 -7.33
C ARG A 417 27.65 -17.93 -6.37
N LEU A 418 28.62 -18.74 -6.82
CA LEU A 418 29.83 -18.99 -6.04
C LEU A 418 30.77 -17.79 -6.17
N ASP A 419 31.43 -17.36 -5.09
CA ASP A 419 32.25 -16.15 -5.11
C ASP A 419 33.44 -16.26 -6.10
N ASP A 420 33.93 -17.48 -6.35
CA ASP A 420 35.04 -17.78 -7.27
C ASP A 420 34.60 -18.06 -8.73
N GLY A 421 33.34 -17.76 -9.09
CA GLY A 421 32.82 -18.03 -10.43
C GLY A 421 31.75 -17.06 -10.94
N ASP A 422 31.68 -16.92 -12.26
CA ASP A 422 30.63 -16.14 -12.94
C ASP A 422 29.36 -16.96 -13.21
N ALA A 423 29.37 -18.26 -12.88
CA ALA A 423 28.24 -19.14 -13.09
C ALA A 423 27.17 -18.94 -12.00
N GLN A 424 25.93 -18.71 -12.43
CA GLN A 424 24.76 -18.61 -11.56
C GLN A 424 23.89 -19.85 -11.72
N TRP A 425 23.65 -20.54 -10.61
CA TRP A 425 22.69 -21.62 -10.50
C TRP A 425 21.32 -21.06 -10.13
N GLN A 426 20.26 -21.65 -10.66
CA GLN A 426 18.88 -21.33 -10.29
C GLN A 426 18.14 -22.58 -9.86
N PHE A 427 17.47 -22.54 -8.72
CA PHE A 427 16.67 -23.66 -8.22
C PHE A 427 15.24 -23.54 -8.71
N ILE A 428 14.67 -24.61 -9.27
CA ILE A 428 13.36 -24.56 -9.94
C ILE A 428 12.48 -25.76 -9.58
N VAL A 429 11.16 -25.58 -9.68
CA VAL A 429 10.20 -26.68 -9.72
C VAL A 429 9.85 -26.96 -11.18
N VAL A 430 10.05 -28.19 -11.61
CA VAL A 430 9.57 -28.70 -12.89
C VAL A 430 8.34 -29.55 -12.58
N ASN A 431 7.16 -29.02 -12.86
CA ASN A 431 5.93 -29.81 -12.79
C ASN A 431 5.92 -30.76 -13.97
N ALA A 432 5.93 -32.07 -13.73
CA ALA A 432 5.79 -33.07 -14.76
C ALA A 432 4.35 -33.06 -15.31
N SER A 433 4.05 -32.09 -16.17
CA SER A 433 2.84 -32.07 -16.99
C SER A 433 3.15 -31.38 -18.32
N HIS A 434 3.96 -32.05 -19.14
CA HIS A 434 3.82 -32.17 -20.60
C HIS A 434 4.97 -33.04 -21.15
N GLY A 435 4.64 -34.22 -21.68
CA GLY A 435 5.59 -35.03 -22.46
C GLY A 435 5.54 -36.54 -22.27
N GLN A 436 4.37 -37.17 -22.43
CA GLN A 436 4.21 -38.48 -23.08
C GLN A 436 2.80 -38.55 -23.68
N GLU A 437 2.62 -37.95 -24.85
CA GLU A 437 2.46 -38.62 -26.16
C GLU A 437 2.57 -37.57 -27.27
#